data_AF-Q9N9X2-F1
#
_entry.id   AF-Q9N9X2-F1
#
_cell.length_a   1.000
_cell.length_b   1.000
_cell.length_c   1.000
_cell.angle_alpha   90.00
_cell.angle_beta   90.00
_cell.angle_gamma   90.00
#
_symmetry.space_group_name_H-M   'P 1'
#
loop_
_entity.id
_entity.type
_entity.pdbx_description
1 polymer ?
#
loop_
_entity_poly.entity_id
_entity_poly.type
_entity_poly.pdbx_seq_one_letter_code
_entity_poly.pdbx_strand_id
1 'polypeptide(L)'
;MADQLARDCGVDPSALKNTVTDDHLTEIKEFIPWKKVGPRLKGISDGDIDDIDRDGFDQPDKRRRLVNLWAQTNGSQATYYALVEALLKAHMRADAEKVCNLLKGQDGATPGSGATGGSSGGSSGATGGRLGDMPKLGELEDLGSKHIDVLAEIGTDYEKFGIKILEDENGARVDVIKEDQGTASKIKRQIAKEWLKGDGKQPVTWGTLVDVLESIKLRELTKKIREALQ
;
A
#
# COMPACT_ATOMS: atom_id res chain seq x y z
N MET A 1 24.33 -16.51 2.91
CA MET A 1 24.36 -15.77 1.62
C MET A 1 24.15 -14.28 1.82
N ALA A 2 23.15 -13.85 2.60
CA ALA A 2 22.94 -12.44 2.93
C ALA A 2 24.14 -11.79 3.64
N ASP A 3 24.76 -12.45 4.62
CA ASP A 3 25.96 -11.92 5.31
C ASP A 3 27.16 -11.71 4.38
N GLN A 4 27.34 -12.60 3.39
CA GLN A 4 28.40 -12.44 2.40
C GLN A 4 28.13 -11.24 1.51
N LEU A 5 26.87 -11.06 1.07
CA LEU A 5 26.48 -9.90 0.28
C LEU A 5 26.66 -8.60 1.07
N ALA A 6 26.30 -8.56 2.36
CA ALA A 6 26.53 -7.39 3.20
C ALA A 6 28.01 -7.01 3.21
N ARG A 7 28.91 -7.98 3.38
CA ARG A 7 30.36 -7.76 3.32
C ARG A 7 30.83 -7.29 1.94
N ASP A 8 30.31 -7.88 0.86
CA ASP A 8 30.63 -7.45 -0.51
C ASP A 8 30.17 -6.01 -0.76
N CYS A 9 29.06 -5.61 -0.15
CA CYS A 9 28.61 -4.23 -0.15
C CYS A 9 29.46 -3.36 0.80
N GLY A 10 30.06 -3.89 1.86
CA GLY A 10 30.72 -3.06 2.89
C GLY A 10 29.74 -2.55 3.94
N VAL A 11 28.67 -3.31 4.19
CA VAL A 11 27.70 -3.11 5.28
C VAL A 11 28.00 -4.12 6.38
N ASP A 12 27.90 -3.70 7.64
CA ASP A 12 28.00 -4.65 8.76
C ASP A 12 26.85 -5.68 8.69
N PRO A 13 27.11 -6.99 8.70
CA PRO A 13 26.05 -8.01 8.65
C PRO A 13 25.02 -7.89 9.79
N SER A 14 25.38 -7.28 10.91
CA SER A 14 24.48 -6.99 12.02
C SER A 14 23.46 -5.91 11.67
N ALA A 15 23.81 -4.96 10.80
CA ALA A 15 22.88 -3.93 10.32
C ALA A 15 21.72 -4.55 9.51
N LEU A 16 21.94 -5.72 8.88
CA LEU A 16 20.85 -6.44 8.21
C LEU A 16 19.77 -6.93 9.18
N LYS A 17 20.09 -7.12 10.46
CA LYS A 17 19.13 -7.57 11.47
C LYS A 17 18.18 -6.46 11.90
N ASN A 18 18.45 -5.21 11.53
CA ASN A 18 17.56 -4.10 11.81
C ASN A 18 16.25 -4.26 11.04
N THR A 19 15.16 -3.80 11.63
CA THR A 19 13.87 -3.69 10.95
C THR A 19 13.97 -2.68 9.81
N VAL A 20 13.32 -2.96 8.69
CA VAL A 20 13.26 -2.01 7.57
C VAL A 20 12.53 -0.75 8.02
N THR A 21 13.14 0.41 7.80
CA THR A 21 12.56 1.72 8.17
C THR A 21 11.53 2.16 7.13
N ASP A 22 10.60 3.03 7.52
CA ASP A 22 9.57 3.54 6.61
C ASP A 22 10.15 4.28 5.39
N ASP A 23 11.22 5.05 5.61
CA ASP A 23 11.98 5.72 4.55
C ASP A 23 12.52 4.70 3.52
N HIS A 24 13.18 3.65 3.98
CA HIS A 24 13.72 2.63 3.09
C HIS A 24 12.62 1.75 2.47
N LEU A 25 11.49 1.54 3.16
CA LEU A 25 10.33 0.87 2.57
C LEU A 25 9.84 1.65 1.34
N THR A 26 9.80 2.98 1.40
CA THR A 26 9.43 3.84 0.26
C THR A 26 10.33 3.59 -0.95
N GLU A 27 11.65 3.51 -0.74
CA GLU A 27 12.59 3.22 -1.82
C GLU A 27 12.47 1.78 -2.35
N ILE A 28 12.29 0.79 -1.47
CA ILE A 28 12.17 -0.62 -1.83
C ILE A 28 10.94 -0.88 -2.72
N LYS A 29 9.83 -0.18 -2.45
CA LYS A 29 8.58 -0.29 -3.22
C LYS A 29 8.75 0.06 -4.71
N GLU A 30 9.75 0.88 -5.05
CA GLU A 30 9.97 1.32 -6.42
C GLU A 30 10.60 0.26 -7.33
N PHE A 31 11.40 -0.65 -6.77
CA PHE A 31 12.18 -1.58 -7.59
C PHE A 31 11.94 -3.07 -7.30
N ILE A 32 11.25 -3.42 -6.21
CA ILE A 32 11.17 -4.82 -5.80
C ILE A 32 10.45 -5.71 -6.84
N PRO A 33 11.04 -6.84 -7.27
CA PRO A 33 10.38 -7.76 -8.20
C PRO A 33 9.34 -8.63 -7.47
N TRP A 34 8.19 -8.03 -7.17
CA TRP A 34 7.17 -8.55 -6.25
C TRP A 34 6.75 -10.00 -6.55
N LYS A 35 6.49 -10.35 -7.81
CA LYS A 35 6.02 -11.69 -8.19
C LYS A 35 7.05 -12.81 -7.93
N LYS A 36 8.34 -12.46 -7.94
CA LYS A 36 9.43 -13.42 -7.71
C LYS A 36 9.86 -13.47 -6.25
N VAL A 37 9.78 -12.33 -5.56
CA VAL A 37 10.22 -12.19 -4.16
C VAL A 37 9.12 -12.56 -3.18
N GLY A 38 7.86 -12.26 -3.50
CA GLY A 38 6.70 -12.54 -2.66
C GLY A 38 6.65 -13.95 -2.10
N PRO A 39 6.77 -15.02 -2.92
CA PRO A 39 6.71 -16.41 -2.44
C PRO A 39 7.90 -16.79 -1.53
N ARG A 40 8.93 -15.94 -1.45
CA ARG A 40 10.14 -16.15 -0.64
C ARG A 40 10.12 -15.34 0.65
N LEU A 41 9.19 -14.39 0.79
CA LEU A 41 9.02 -13.60 2.00
C LEU A 41 8.25 -14.40 3.05
N LYS A 42 8.79 -14.47 4.26
CA LYS A 42 8.11 -15.12 5.38
C LYS A 42 6.81 -14.38 5.69
N GLY A 43 5.73 -15.12 5.95
CA GLY A 43 4.43 -14.56 6.30
C GLY A 43 3.59 -14.09 5.11
N ILE A 44 4.08 -14.23 3.88
CA ILE A 44 3.29 -14.03 2.66
C ILE A 44 2.90 -15.41 2.12
N SER A 45 1.60 -15.62 1.90
CA SER A 45 1.08 -16.85 1.30
C SER A 45 0.90 -16.70 -0.21
N ASP A 46 0.80 -17.81 -0.94
CA ASP A 46 0.49 -17.78 -2.37
C ASP A 46 -0.88 -17.12 -2.64
N GLY A 47 -1.84 -17.26 -1.72
CA GLY A 47 -3.13 -16.58 -1.79
C GLY A 47 -3.03 -15.06 -1.72
N ASP A 48 -2.13 -14.53 -0.89
CA ASP A 48 -1.88 -13.07 -0.83
C ASP A 48 -1.30 -12.55 -2.14
N ILE A 49 -0.45 -13.35 -2.79
CA ILE A 49 0.18 -13.02 -4.07
C ILE A 49 -0.87 -13.04 -5.19
N ASP A 50 -1.75 -14.04 -5.19
CA ASP A 50 -2.86 -14.14 -6.13
C ASP A 50 -3.83 -12.97 -5.97
N ASP A 51 -4.13 -12.56 -4.74
CA ASP A 51 -4.95 -11.39 -4.46
C ASP A 51 -4.29 -10.11 -4.99
N ILE A 52 -2.99 -9.92 -4.74
CA ILE A 52 -2.20 -8.82 -5.31
C ILE A 52 -2.22 -8.85 -6.84
N ASP A 53 -2.13 -10.03 -7.47
CA ASP A 53 -2.12 -10.14 -8.93
C ASP A 53 -3.49 -9.86 -9.55
N ARG A 54 -4.57 -10.28 -8.86
CA ARG A 54 -5.97 -10.19 -9.33
C ARG A 54 -6.57 -8.80 -9.19
N ASP A 55 -6.07 -7.97 -8.28
CA ASP A 55 -6.69 -6.70 -7.90
C ASP A 55 -6.65 -5.57 -8.97
N GLY A 56 -6.28 -5.86 -10.23
CA GLY A 56 -6.29 -4.88 -11.32
C GLY A 56 -5.25 -3.75 -11.19
N PHE A 57 -4.33 -3.90 -10.23
CA PHE A 57 -3.28 -2.94 -9.93
C PHE A 57 -2.21 -2.84 -11.02
N ASP A 58 -1.62 -1.66 -11.15
CA ASP A 58 -0.41 -1.49 -11.93
C ASP A 58 0.81 -2.10 -11.20
N GLN A 59 1.95 -2.20 -11.89
CA GLN A 59 3.15 -2.82 -11.31
C GLN A 59 3.64 -2.09 -10.04
N PRO A 60 3.71 -0.73 -10.00
CA PRO A 60 4.02 0.01 -8.76
C PRO A 60 3.11 -0.35 -7.58
N ASP A 61 1.79 -0.39 -7.78
CA ASP A 61 0.84 -0.70 -6.72
C ASP A 61 1.02 -2.13 -6.19
N LYS A 62 1.24 -3.10 -7.08
CA LYS A 62 1.53 -4.49 -6.68
C LYS A 62 2.80 -4.59 -5.82
N ARG A 63 3.85 -3.82 -6.16
CA ARG A 63 5.08 -3.75 -5.35
C ARG A 63 4.83 -3.13 -3.98
N ARG A 64 4.14 -1.98 -3.95
CA ARG A 64 3.76 -1.28 -2.72
C ARG A 64 3.01 -2.20 -1.77
N ARG A 65 2.04 -2.91 -2.32
CA ARG A 65 1.17 -3.81 -1.55
C ARG A 65 1.91 -4.98 -0.95
N LEU A 66 2.76 -5.65 -1.72
CA LEU A 66 3.56 -6.76 -1.21
C LEU A 66 4.44 -6.31 -0.03
N VAL A 67 5.14 -5.19 -0.20
CA VAL A 67 6.08 -4.67 0.80
C VAL A 67 5.35 -4.24 2.07
N ASN A 68 4.22 -3.53 1.94
CA ASN A 68 3.39 -3.12 3.07
C ASN A 68 2.82 -4.34 3.81
N LEU A 69 2.27 -5.31 3.07
CA LEU A 69 1.71 -6.52 3.66
C LEU A 69 2.80 -7.30 4.42
N TRP A 70 3.98 -7.46 3.82
CA TRP A 70 5.10 -8.15 4.47
C TRP A 70 5.57 -7.45 5.74
N ALA A 71 5.69 -6.11 5.71
CA ALA A 71 6.08 -5.32 6.86
C ALA A 71 5.02 -5.37 7.98
N GLN A 72 3.74 -5.26 7.64
CA GLN A 72 2.63 -5.35 8.59
C GLN A 72 2.53 -6.73 9.24
N THR A 73 2.64 -7.80 8.45
CA THR A 73 2.53 -9.18 8.95
C THR A 73 3.69 -9.57 9.88
N ASN A 74 4.90 -9.06 9.63
CA ASN A 74 6.09 -9.45 10.39
C ASN A 74 6.50 -8.43 11.47
N GLY A 75 6.02 -7.19 11.42
CA GLY A 75 6.36 -6.13 12.37
C GLY A 75 7.88 -5.98 12.51
N SER A 76 8.42 -6.13 13.73
CA SER A 76 9.87 -6.04 13.97
C SER A 76 10.71 -7.12 13.26
N GLN A 77 10.09 -8.22 12.83
CA GLN A 77 10.75 -9.29 12.08
C GLN A 77 10.88 -8.97 10.58
N ALA A 78 10.28 -7.88 10.09
CA ALA A 78 10.48 -7.38 8.73
C ALA A 78 11.87 -6.72 8.60
N THR A 79 12.91 -7.56 8.58
CA THR A 79 14.31 -7.13 8.61
C THR A 79 14.91 -7.05 7.21
N TYR A 80 15.95 -6.24 7.03
CA TYR A 80 16.71 -6.21 5.77
C TYR A 80 17.29 -7.59 5.45
N TYR A 81 17.68 -8.37 6.47
CA TYR A 81 18.17 -9.73 6.33
C TYR A 81 17.13 -10.61 5.62
N ALA A 82 15.89 -10.62 6.10
CA ALA A 82 14.83 -11.43 5.52
C ALA A 82 14.54 -11.01 4.06
N LEU A 83 14.59 -9.71 3.77
CA LEU A 83 14.38 -9.18 2.43
C LEU A 83 15.53 -9.54 1.47
N VAL A 84 16.78 -9.30 1.88
CA VAL A 84 17.99 -9.64 1.12
C VAL A 84 18.05 -11.15 0.86
N GLU A 85 17.71 -11.96 1.86
CA GLU A 85 17.67 -13.41 1.70
C GLU A 85 16.61 -13.84 0.67
N ALA A 86 15.41 -13.25 0.72
CA ALA A 86 14.35 -13.53 -0.25
C ALA A 86 14.76 -13.14 -1.68
N LEU A 87 15.41 -11.99 -1.86
CA LEU A 87 15.95 -11.53 -3.14
C LEU A 87 17.03 -12.47 -3.68
N LEU A 88 17.96 -12.91 -2.83
CA LEU A 88 18.99 -13.86 -3.23
C LEU A 88 18.42 -15.23 -3.60
N LYS A 89 17.41 -15.72 -2.87
CA LYS A 89 16.67 -16.95 -3.21
C LYS A 89 15.89 -16.82 -4.53
N ALA A 90 15.53 -15.60 -4.92
CA ALA A 90 14.91 -15.28 -6.21
C ALA A 90 15.93 -14.99 -7.33
N HIS A 91 17.23 -15.17 -7.08
CA HIS A 91 18.34 -14.84 -7.99
C HIS A 91 18.41 -13.34 -8.38
N MET A 92 17.93 -12.46 -7.51
CA MET A 92 17.90 -11.00 -7.70
C MET A 92 19.05 -10.31 -6.97
N ARG A 93 20.29 -10.68 -7.32
CA ARG A 93 21.48 -10.15 -6.64
C ARG A 93 21.58 -8.62 -6.74
N ALA A 94 21.35 -8.05 -7.92
CA ALA A 94 21.44 -6.60 -8.13
C ALA A 94 20.44 -5.81 -7.26
N ASP A 95 19.22 -6.33 -7.08
CA ASP A 95 18.24 -5.69 -6.21
C ASP A 95 18.55 -5.90 -4.73
N ALA A 96 19.15 -7.03 -4.36
CA ALA A 96 19.66 -7.24 -3.00
C ALA A 96 20.81 -6.26 -2.66
N GLU A 97 21.68 -5.97 -3.62
CA GLU A 97 22.75 -4.96 -3.47
C GLU A 97 22.18 -3.56 -3.30
N LYS A 98 21.09 -3.20 -4.01
CA LYS A 98 20.38 -1.93 -3.77
C LYS A 98 19.90 -1.81 -2.34
N VAL A 99 19.27 -2.86 -1.80
CA VAL A 99 18.82 -2.89 -0.39
C VAL A 99 20.01 -2.69 0.56
N CYS A 100 21.14 -3.34 0.31
CA CYS A 100 22.36 -3.12 1.10
C CYS A 100 22.88 -1.69 0.98
N ASN A 101 22.80 -1.05 -0.19
CA ASN A 101 23.25 0.32 -0.36
C ASN A 101 22.41 1.33 0.41
N LEU A 102 21.11 1.07 0.64
CA LEU A 102 20.27 1.90 1.51
C LEU A 102 20.83 1.97 2.94
N LEU A 103 21.36 0.86 3.45
CA LEU A 103 21.96 0.81 4.79
C LEU A 103 23.26 1.61 4.90
N LYS A 104 24.02 1.79 3.81
CA LYS A 104 25.27 2.57 3.84
C LYS A 104 25.03 4.06 4.00
N GLY A 105 23.87 4.55 3.58
CA GLY A 105 23.53 5.96 3.69
C GLY A 105 23.40 6.47 5.14
N GLN A 106 23.34 5.57 6.13
CA GLN A 106 23.12 5.91 7.53
C GLN A 106 24.39 6.17 8.36
N ASP A 107 25.59 5.82 7.89
CA ASP A 107 26.85 6.00 8.67
C ASP A 107 27.52 7.39 8.49
N GLY A 108 26.85 8.34 7.84
CA GLY A 108 27.42 9.66 7.49
C GLY A 108 26.89 10.88 8.24
N ALA A 109 26.01 10.74 9.23
CA ALA A 109 25.36 11.88 9.89
C ALA A 109 26.21 12.48 11.05
N THR A 110 27.17 13.35 10.70
CA THR A 110 27.64 14.43 11.60
C THR A 110 26.83 15.71 11.27
N PRO A 111 26.41 16.54 12.25
CA PRO A 111 25.58 17.71 11.97
C PRO A 111 26.44 18.87 11.49
N GLY A 112 26.11 19.48 10.35
CA GLY A 112 26.74 20.73 9.94
C GLY A 112 26.51 21.13 8.49
N SER A 113 25.66 22.15 8.32
CA SER A 113 25.69 23.16 7.25
C SER A 113 25.83 22.72 5.78
N GLY A 114 24.75 23.00 5.04
CA GLY A 114 24.82 24.10 4.09
C GLY A 114 25.04 23.76 2.61
N ALA A 115 24.02 24.14 1.85
CA ALA A 115 24.08 24.74 0.51
C ALA A 115 24.15 23.83 -0.73
N THR A 116 22.99 23.84 -1.41
CA THR A 116 22.79 24.18 -2.84
C THR A 116 23.30 23.23 -3.93
N GLY A 117 22.33 22.76 -4.75
CA GLY A 117 22.38 23.01 -6.20
C GLY A 117 22.09 21.81 -7.12
N GLY A 118 21.00 21.94 -7.90
CA GLY A 118 20.76 21.26 -9.21
C GLY A 118 19.98 19.93 -9.11
N SER A 119 18.66 19.86 -9.36
CA SER A 119 17.94 20.05 -10.65
C SER A 119 18.51 19.11 -11.73
N SER A 120 17.80 18.22 -12.44
CA SER A 120 16.38 18.14 -12.83
C SER A 120 16.15 16.76 -13.47
N GLY A 121 14.92 16.25 -13.48
CA GLY A 121 14.54 15.06 -14.26
C GLY A 121 13.21 14.49 -13.80
N GLY A 122 12.13 14.93 -14.42
CA GLY A 122 10.76 14.82 -13.91
C GLY A 122 10.10 13.45 -13.95
N SER A 123 9.01 13.33 -13.19
CA SER A 123 7.68 13.09 -13.75
C SER A 123 6.66 13.34 -12.64
N SER A 124 6.01 14.50 -12.66
CA SER A 124 4.89 14.82 -11.80
C SER A 124 3.69 13.96 -12.21
N GLY A 125 3.52 12.82 -11.56
CA GLY A 125 2.23 12.13 -11.50
C GLY A 125 1.36 12.83 -10.46
N ALA A 126 0.90 14.05 -10.74
CA ALA A 126 -0.18 14.64 -9.98
C ALA A 126 -1.45 13.85 -10.33
N THR A 127 -1.82 12.90 -9.48
CA THR A 127 -3.17 12.33 -9.48
C THR A 127 -4.13 13.40 -8.92
N GLY A 128 -4.31 14.48 -9.66
CA GLY A 128 -5.45 15.38 -9.46
C GLY A 128 -6.67 14.65 -9.99
N GLY A 129 -7.18 13.69 -9.23
CA GLY A 129 -8.44 13.02 -9.55
C GLY A 129 -9.57 14.03 -9.47
N ARG A 130 -10.22 14.33 -10.59
CA ARG A 130 -11.44 15.14 -10.57
C ARG A 130 -12.52 14.35 -9.84
N LEU A 131 -13.43 15.07 -9.18
CA LEU A 131 -14.61 14.45 -8.51
C LEU A 131 -15.45 13.56 -9.44
N GLY A 132 -15.35 13.70 -10.76
CA GLY A 132 -16.02 12.86 -11.74
C GLY A 132 -15.22 11.63 -12.21
N ASP A 133 -13.99 11.45 -11.75
CA ASP A 133 -13.16 10.30 -12.12
C ASP A 133 -13.56 9.07 -11.30
N MET A 134 -13.44 7.91 -11.94
CA MET A 134 -13.71 6.62 -11.31
C MET A 134 -12.54 6.22 -10.41
N PRO A 135 -12.74 6.07 -9.09
CA PRO A 135 -11.69 5.61 -8.18
C PRO A 135 -11.25 4.20 -8.51
N LYS A 136 -9.97 3.91 -8.28
CA LYS A 136 -9.46 2.53 -8.23
C LYS A 136 -9.44 2.03 -6.79
N LEU A 137 -9.52 0.72 -6.59
CA LEU A 137 -9.46 0.11 -5.26
C LEU A 137 -8.18 0.51 -4.50
N GLY A 138 -7.06 0.67 -5.22
CA GLY A 138 -5.78 1.05 -4.62
C GLY A 138 -5.77 2.49 -4.13
N GLU A 139 -6.50 3.38 -4.81
CA GLU A 139 -6.63 4.78 -4.39
C GLU A 139 -7.55 4.92 -3.17
N LEU A 140 -8.47 3.97 -2.93
CA LEU A 140 -9.29 3.95 -1.71
C LEU A 140 -8.49 3.52 -0.48
N GLU A 141 -7.38 2.80 -0.67
CA GLU A 141 -6.54 2.31 0.43
C GLU A 141 -5.31 3.18 0.66
N ASP A 142 -4.95 4.01 -0.32
CA ASP A 142 -3.81 4.92 -0.24
C ASP A 142 -4.06 6.14 -1.15
N LEU A 143 -4.91 7.06 -0.69
CA LEU A 143 -5.27 8.24 -1.47
C LEU A 143 -4.18 9.32 -1.38
N GLY A 144 -3.36 9.38 -2.44
CA GLY A 144 -2.42 10.46 -2.73
C GLY A 144 -1.29 10.62 -1.69
N SER A 145 -0.59 11.76 -1.76
CA SER A 145 0.60 12.05 -0.91
C SER A 145 0.30 12.16 0.60
N LYS A 146 -0.97 12.07 1.00
CA LYS A 146 -1.41 12.14 2.40
C LYS A 146 -1.64 10.76 3.03
N HIS A 147 -1.46 9.67 2.27
CA HIS A 147 -1.64 8.30 2.74
C HIS A 147 -2.99 8.05 3.45
N ILE A 148 -4.08 8.51 2.83
CA ILE A 148 -5.42 8.32 3.39
C ILE A 148 -5.94 6.95 2.97
N ASP A 149 -5.98 6.01 3.91
CA ASP A 149 -6.71 4.76 3.75
C ASP A 149 -8.20 4.98 4.10
N VAL A 150 -9.01 5.23 3.07
CA VAL A 150 -10.46 5.47 3.22
C VAL A 150 -11.13 4.27 3.89
N LEU A 151 -10.72 3.04 3.56
CA LEU A 151 -11.29 1.83 4.15
C LEU A 151 -10.90 1.67 5.62
N ALA A 152 -9.70 2.07 6.02
CA ALA A 152 -9.32 2.12 7.43
C ALA A 152 -10.13 3.19 8.18
N GLU A 153 -10.21 4.40 7.64
CA GLU A 153 -10.84 5.57 8.27
C GLU A 153 -12.37 5.45 8.42
N ILE A 154 -13.04 4.67 7.56
CA ILE A 154 -14.45 4.30 7.76
C ILE A 154 -14.67 3.54 9.08
N GLY A 155 -13.63 2.89 9.61
CA GLY A 155 -13.66 2.26 10.93
C GLY A 155 -14.75 1.20 11.04
N THR A 156 -15.66 1.38 12.00
CA THR A 156 -16.82 0.51 12.27
C THR A 156 -18.09 0.94 11.53
N ASP A 157 -18.10 2.10 10.87
CA ASP A 157 -19.26 2.59 10.12
C ASP A 157 -19.39 1.94 8.73
N TYR A 158 -18.62 0.88 8.46
CA TYR A 158 -18.61 0.18 7.18
C TYR A 158 -19.95 -0.44 6.79
N GLU A 159 -20.79 -0.79 7.76
CA GLU A 159 -22.13 -1.31 7.48
C GLU A 159 -23.04 -0.23 6.89
N LYS A 160 -23.08 0.94 7.53
CA LYS A 160 -23.83 2.11 7.03
C LYS A 160 -23.28 2.58 5.70
N PHE A 161 -21.96 2.59 5.57
CA PHE A 161 -21.27 2.87 4.33
C PHE A 161 -21.68 1.91 3.23
N GLY A 162 -21.63 0.59 3.48
CA GLY A 162 -22.03 -0.45 2.54
C GLY A 162 -23.48 -0.33 2.09
N ILE A 163 -24.40 -0.18 3.05
CA ILE A 163 -25.83 0.04 2.79
C ILE A 163 -26.05 1.23 1.86
N LYS A 164 -25.34 2.34 2.10
CA LYS A 164 -25.49 3.55 1.29
C LYS A 164 -24.80 3.47 -0.06
N ILE A 165 -23.56 3.00 -0.11
CA ILE A 165 -22.76 3.01 -1.33
C ILE A 165 -23.20 1.94 -2.34
N LEU A 166 -23.77 0.84 -1.85
CA LEU A 166 -24.34 -0.22 -2.68
C LEU A 166 -25.84 -0.02 -2.97
N GLU A 167 -26.44 1.07 -2.47
CA GLU A 167 -27.89 1.35 -2.52
C GLU A 167 -28.74 0.16 -2.03
N ASP A 168 -28.25 -0.52 -1.00
CA ASP A 168 -28.86 -1.71 -0.43
C ASP A 168 -29.80 -1.32 0.72
N GLU A 169 -31.04 -0.96 0.39
CA GLU A 169 -32.02 -0.40 1.32
C GLU A 169 -32.24 -1.25 2.60
N ASN A 170 -32.03 -2.57 2.50
CA ASN A 170 -32.25 -3.51 3.59
C ASN A 170 -30.95 -4.10 4.17
N GLY A 171 -29.78 -3.75 3.64
CA GLY A 171 -28.49 -4.30 4.08
C GLY A 171 -28.25 -5.77 3.73
N ALA A 172 -29.10 -6.38 2.88
CA ALA A 172 -29.03 -7.79 2.56
C ALA A 172 -27.71 -8.18 1.85
N ARG A 173 -27.19 -7.31 0.96
CA ARG A 173 -25.89 -7.52 0.30
C ARG A 173 -24.76 -7.38 1.30
N VAL A 174 -24.85 -6.43 2.22
CA VAL A 174 -23.84 -6.25 3.28
C VAL A 174 -23.81 -7.45 4.21
N ASP A 175 -24.96 -8.00 4.58
CA ASP A 175 -25.04 -9.20 5.42
C ASP A 175 -24.47 -10.44 4.72
N VAL A 176 -24.77 -10.64 3.43
CA VAL A 176 -24.13 -11.71 2.62
C VAL A 176 -22.61 -11.57 2.60
N ILE A 177 -22.09 -10.35 2.44
CA ILE A 177 -20.64 -10.09 2.48
C ILE A 177 -20.07 -10.40 3.88
N LYS A 178 -20.79 -10.08 4.95
CA LYS A 178 -20.36 -10.34 6.33
C LYS A 178 -20.26 -11.82 6.65
N GLU A 179 -21.22 -12.61 6.20
CA GLU A 179 -21.22 -14.07 6.40
C GLU A 179 -20.05 -14.75 5.68
N ASP A 180 -19.63 -14.22 4.53
CA ASP A 180 -18.54 -14.78 3.71
C ASP A 180 -17.13 -14.33 4.16
N GLN A 181 -17.01 -13.12 4.73
CA GLN A 181 -15.73 -12.48 4.97
C GLN A 181 -15.54 -12.17 6.47
N GLY A 182 -15.05 -13.14 7.25
CA GLY A 182 -15.01 -13.08 8.73
C GLY A 182 -14.20 -11.95 9.41
N THR A 183 -13.70 -10.93 8.70
CA THR A 183 -13.02 -9.76 9.30
C THR A 183 -13.50 -8.45 8.70
N ALA A 184 -13.58 -7.39 9.51
CA ALA A 184 -14.03 -6.07 9.08
C ALA A 184 -13.21 -5.49 7.92
N SER A 185 -11.89 -5.76 7.86
CA SER A 185 -11.04 -5.32 6.75
C SER A 185 -11.45 -5.97 5.42
N LYS A 186 -11.69 -7.27 5.42
CA LYS A 186 -12.16 -8.01 4.23
C LYS A 186 -13.55 -7.56 3.80
N ILE A 187 -14.46 -7.34 4.75
CA ILE A 187 -15.81 -6.83 4.47
C ILE A 187 -15.75 -5.46 3.78
N LYS A 188 -14.97 -4.53 4.34
CA LYS A 188 -14.80 -3.17 3.78
C LYS A 188 -14.26 -3.19 2.36
N ARG A 189 -13.24 -4.01 2.11
CA ARG A 189 -12.69 -4.21 0.78
C ARG A 189 -13.71 -4.80 -0.18
N GLN A 190 -14.48 -5.79 0.26
CA GLN A 190 -15.47 -6.44 -0.59
C GLN A 190 -16.61 -5.49 -0.96
N ILE A 191 -17.09 -4.68 0.00
CA ILE A 191 -18.04 -3.59 -0.27
C ILE A 191 -17.50 -2.63 -1.33
N ALA A 192 -16.24 -2.20 -1.18
CA ALA A 192 -15.59 -1.34 -2.16
C ALA A 192 -15.47 -2.01 -3.54
N LYS A 193 -15.07 -3.28 -3.61
CA LYS A 193 -15.02 -4.05 -4.86
C LYS A 193 -16.40 -4.14 -5.54
N GLU A 194 -17.44 -4.43 -4.78
CA GLU A 194 -18.81 -4.51 -5.28
C GLU A 194 -19.31 -3.17 -5.81
N TRP A 195 -18.99 -2.07 -5.11
CA TRP A 195 -19.31 -0.73 -5.60
C TRP A 195 -18.54 -0.40 -6.89
N LEU A 196 -17.24 -0.69 -6.93
CA LEU A 196 -16.37 -0.41 -8.08
C LEU A 196 -16.75 -1.20 -9.34
N LYS A 197 -17.43 -2.34 -9.21
CA LYS A 197 -17.99 -3.08 -10.36
C LYS A 197 -19.05 -2.28 -11.12
N GLY A 198 -19.64 -1.26 -10.49
CA GLY A 198 -20.62 -0.39 -11.13
C GLY A 198 -21.98 -1.05 -11.38
N ASP A 199 -22.26 -2.17 -10.70
CA ASP A 199 -23.55 -2.89 -10.81
C ASP A 199 -24.73 -2.14 -10.13
N GLY A 200 -24.50 -0.92 -9.64
CA GLY A 200 -25.50 -0.05 -8.99
C GLY A 200 -26.05 1.05 -9.90
N LYS A 201 -27.02 1.85 -9.41
CA LYS A 201 -27.62 2.94 -10.20
C LYS A 201 -26.78 4.23 -10.21
N GLN A 202 -25.80 4.34 -9.31
CA GLN A 202 -24.96 5.53 -9.20
C GLN A 202 -23.65 5.39 -9.98
N PRO A 203 -23.14 6.49 -10.55
CA PRO A 203 -21.82 6.48 -11.16
C PRO A 203 -20.75 6.22 -10.10
N VAL A 204 -19.83 5.31 -10.38
CA VAL A 204 -18.68 5.03 -9.50
C VAL A 204 -17.70 6.18 -9.62
N THR A 205 -17.85 7.18 -8.75
CA THR A 205 -17.03 8.41 -8.77
C THR A 205 -16.62 8.83 -7.37
N TRP A 206 -15.53 9.61 -7.28
CA TRP A 206 -15.14 10.26 -6.04
C TRP A 206 -16.23 11.18 -5.46
N GLY A 207 -17.01 11.84 -6.33
CA GLY A 207 -18.17 12.64 -5.92
C GLY A 207 -19.22 11.81 -5.19
N THR A 208 -19.61 10.67 -5.77
CA THR A 208 -20.55 9.74 -5.13
C THR A 208 -20.02 9.22 -3.80
N LEU A 209 -18.74 8.89 -3.70
CA LEU A 209 -18.11 8.48 -2.45
C LEU A 209 -18.22 9.59 -1.38
N VAL A 210 -17.87 10.82 -1.75
CA VAL A 210 -17.94 12.00 -0.88
C VAL A 210 -19.36 12.22 -0.37
N ASP A 211 -20.36 12.13 -1.25
CA ASP A 211 -21.77 12.31 -0.90
C ASP A 211 -22.26 11.23 0.08
N VAL A 212 -21.86 9.98 -0.15
CA VAL A 212 -22.16 8.87 0.76
C VAL A 212 -21.52 9.12 2.14
N LEU A 213 -20.24 9.47 2.19
CA LEU A 213 -19.52 9.75 3.44
C LEU A 213 -20.16 10.91 4.22
N GLU A 214 -20.61 11.97 3.55
CA GLU A 214 -21.37 13.06 4.17
C GLU A 214 -22.70 12.58 4.75
N SER A 215 -23.42 11.73 4.02
CA SER A 215 -24.72 11.21 4.45
C SER A 215 -24.61 10.37 5.73
N ILE A 216 -23.51 9.65 5.92
CA ILE A 216 -23.22 8.86 7.13
C ILE A 216 -22.45 9.64 8.19
N LYS A 217 -22.29 10.96 8.02
CA LYS A 217 -21.65 11.91 8.96
C LYS A 217 -20.15 11.72 9.18
N LEU A 218 -19.42 11.12 8.24
CA LEU A 218 -17.96 11.01 8.27
C LEU A 218 -17.26 12.28 7.73
N ARG A 219 -17.60 13.43 8.32
CA ARG A 219 -17.21 14.77 7.81
C ARG A 219 -15.70 15.00 7.73
N GLU A 220 -14.95 14.50 8.70
CA GLU A 220 -13.48 14.65 8.71
C GLU A 220 -12.83 13.84 7.57
N LEU A 221 -13.32 12.63 7.31
CA LEU A 221 -12.86 11.82 6.19
C LEU A 221 -13.23 12.46 4.85
N THR A 222 -14.46 12.97 4.72
CA THR A 222 -14.89 13.72 3.55
C THR A 222 -13.96 14.91 3.28
N LYS A 223 -13.62 15.68 4.32
CA LYS A 223 -12.72 16.83 4.20
C LYS A 223 -11.34 16.41 3.72
N LYS A 224 -10.75 15.36 4.33
CA LYS A 224 -9.45 14.81 3.92
C LYS A 224 -9.45 14.40 2.44
N ILE A 225 -10.49 13.71 1.98
CA ILE A 225 -10.61 13.26 0.58
C ILE A 225 -10.74 14.46 -0.36
N ARG A 226 -11.59 15.46 -0.03
CA ARG A 226 -11.73 16.68 -0.86
C ARG A 226 -10.41 17.44 -0.99
N GLU A 227 -9.65 17.56 0.09
CA GLU A 227 -8.33 18.19 0.06
C GLU A 227 -7.28 17.37 -0.70
N ALA A 228 -7.46 16.06 -0.83
CA ALA A 228 -6.55 15.19 -1.58
C ALA A 228 -6.85 15.18 -3.09
N LEU A 229 -8.08 15.55 -3.48
CA LEU A 229 -8.55 15.59 -4.86
C LEU A 229 -8.55 17.00 -5.50
N GLN A 230 -8.13 18.03 -4.74
CA GLN A 230 -7.94 19.41 -5.20
C GLN A 230 -6.51 19.65 -5.69
#